data_AF-A0A9W6ZL77-F1
#
_entry.id   AF-A0A9W6ZL77-F1
#
_cell.length_a   1.000
_cell.length_b   1.000
_cell.length_c   1.000
_cell.angle_alpha   90.00
_cell.angle_beta   90.00
_cell.angle_gamma   90.00
#
_symmetry.space_group_name_H-M   'P 1'
#
loop_
_entity.id
_entity.type
_entity.pdbx_description
1 polymer ?
#
loop_
_entity_poly.entity_id
_entity_poly.type
_entity_poly.pdbx_seq_one_letter_code
_entity_poly.pdbx_strand_id
1 'polypeptide(L)'
;MAALCLLLRPATSYITPKTAFEADASIRYYTKILKIKNLNELNESQMQQMEVNAKSIYLARKAISREKHQQAEKIYVNLIDRQLERGYEALDVPAFAATALLLALHQQRQGAKKRARATFNLFFRIASDFYADESEFVHSNPSAEEEFVSGEVCSARVLQAFALFESKEHLMHKSEFLIKKAIEFDPSIKSLLKWKVFSEFDDHNGDDS
;
A
#
# COMPACT_ATOMS: atom_id res chain seq x y z
N MET A 1 20.20 -37.15 -8.99
CA MET A 1 19.16 -36.80 -8.00
C MET A 1 18.52 -35.48 -8.41
N ALA A 2 17.52 -35.52 -9.29
CA ALA A 2 16.73 -34.36 -9.68
C ALA A 2 15.29 -34.84 -9.83
N ALA A 3 14.56 -34.81 -8.73
CA ALA A 3 13.16 -35.22 -8.67
C ALA A 3 12.44 -34.38 -7.60
N LEU A 4 11.22 -33.97 -7.93
CA LEU A 4 10.21 -33.34 -7.07
C LEU A 4 10.39 -31.86 -6.71
N CYS A 5 10.05 -30.96 -7.63
CA CYS A 5 9.47 -29.64 -7.30
C CYS A 5 8.42 -29.18 -8.34
N LEU A 6 7.70 -30.12 -8.96
CA LEU A 6 6.65 -29.84 -9.97
C LEU A 6 5.25 -30.35 -9.59
N LEU A 7 4.97 -30.56 -8.31
CA LEU A 7 3.63 -30.95 -7.87
C LEU A 7 3.17 -30.04 -6.73
N LEU A 8 1.98 -29.46 -6.93
CA LEU A 8 1.25 -28.50 -6.09
C LEU A 8 1.37 -27.02 -6.50
N ARG A 9 1.05 -26.71 -7.77
CA ARG A 9 0.33 -25.46 -8.05
C ARG A 9 -1.07 -25.59 -7.44
N PRO A 10 -1.47 -24.79 -6.43
CA PRO A 10 -2.89 -24.66 -6.14
C PRO A 10 -3.53 -24.06 -7.39
N ALA A 11 -4.58 -24.71 -7.90
CA ALA A 11 -5.42 -24.12 -8.92
C ALA A 11 -5.80 -22.70 -8.46
N THR A 12 -5.29 -21.68 -9.15
CA THR A 12 -5.72 -20.31 -8.98
C THR A 12 -7.16 -20.26 -9.49
N SER A 13 -8.11 -20.64 -8.64
CA SER A 13 -9.53 -20.45 -8.92
C SER A 13 -9.73 -18.95 -9.04
N TYR A 14 -9.79 -18.47 -10.27
CA TYR A 14 -10.14 -17.09 -10.57
C TYR A 14 -11.51 -16.83 -9.97
N ILE A 15 -11.55 -16.05 -8.88
CA ILE A 15 -12.82 -15.56 -8.36
C ILE A 15 -13.21 -14.43 -9.30
N THR A 16 -13.97 -14.77 -10.34
CA THR A 16 -14.50 -13.79 -11.30
C THR A 16 -15.71 -13.08 -10.67
N PRO A 17 -15.86 -11.76 -10.89
CA PRO A 17 -17.12 -11.09 -10.59
C PRO A 17 -18.23 -11.74 -11.42
N LYS A 18 -19.37 -12.03 -10.80
CA LYS A 18 -20.46 -12.77 -11.45
C LYS A 18 -21.30 -11.90 -12.38
N THR A 19 -21.14 -10.56 -12.31
CA THR A 19 -21.96 -9.59 -13.06
C THR A 19 -21.17 -8.36 -13.47
N ALA A 20 -21.55 -7.72 -14.58
CA ALA A 20 -20.97 -6.44 -15.03
C ALA A 20 -21.08 -5.33 -13.97
N PHE A 21 -22.14 -5.36 -13.16
CA PHE A 21 -22.33 -4.47 -12.02
C PHE A 21 -21.22 -4.60 -10.95
N GLU A 22 -20.77 -5.82 -10.67
CA GLU A 22 -19.69 -6.06 -9.71
C GLU A 22 -18.33 -5.57 -10.23
N ALA A 23 -18.11 -5.62 -11.55
CA ALA A 23 -16.89 -5.08 -12.17
C ALA A 23 -16.82 -3.55 -12.02
N ASP A 24 -17.89 -2.86 -12.38
CA ASP A 24 -18.00 -1.40 -12.28
C ASP A 24 -17.93 -0.90 -10.82
N ALA A 25 -18.58 -1.61 -9.89
CA ALA A 25 -18.45 -1.33 -8.46
C ALA A 25 -17.02 -1.52 -7.94
N SER A 26 -16.29 -2.51 -8.44
CA SER A 26 -14.91 -2.77 -8.04
C SER A 26 -13.97 -1.66 -8.50
N ILE A 27 -14.11 -1.19 -9.75
CA ILE A 27 -13.31 -0.11 -10.31
C ILE A 27 -13.57 1.19 -9.54
N ARG A 28 -14.84 1.56 -9.32
CA ARG A 28 -15.19 2.75 -8.51
C ARG A 28 -14.60 2.72 -7.10
N TYR A 29 -14.59 1.56 -6.46
CA TYR A 29 -14.00 1.42 -5.13
C TYR A 29 -12.48 1.60 -5.17
N TYR A 30 -11.83 1.00 -6.17
CA TYR A 30 -10.39 1.03 -6.34
C TYR A 30 -9.87 2.43 -6.70
N THR A 31 -10.52 3.12 -7.65
CA THR A 31 -10.19 4.51 -8.00
C THR A 31 -10.37 5.44 -6.82
N LYS A 32 -11.38 5.21 -5.97
CA LYS A 32 -11.55 5.96 -4.72
C LYS A 32 -10.41 5.74 -3.73
N ILE A 33 -9.93 4.49 -3.57
CA ILE A 33 -8.81 4.18 -2.68
C ILE A 33 -7.53 4.84 -3.17
N LEU A 34 -7.24 4.72 -4.46
CA LEU A 34 -6.04 5.28 -5.07
C LEU A 34 -6.15 6.79 -5.36
N LYS A 35 -7.35 7.35 -5.27
CA LYS A 35 -7.70 8.72 -5.70
C LYS A 35 -7.31 9.00 -7.17
N ILE A 36 -7.50 8.02 -8.04
CA ILE A 36 -7.31 8.19 -9.48
C ILE A 36 -8.44 9.10 -9.99
N LYS A 37 -8.07 10.24 -10.60
CA LYS A 37 -9.04 11.21 -11.15
C LYS A 37 -9.33 10.98 -12.63
N ASN A 38 -8.32 10.61 -13.42
CA ASN A 38 -8.47 10.35 -14.84
C ASN A 38 -8.11 8.89 -15.18
N LEU A 39 -9.10 8.14 -15.69
CA LEU A 39 -8.91 6.75 -16.13
C LEU A 39 -8.46 6.64 -17.59
N ASN A 40 -8.61 7.72 -18.37
CA ASN A 40 -8.42 7.69 -19.82
C ASN A 40 -6.95 7.71 -20.25
N GLU A 41 -6.04 7.95 -19.31
CA GLU A 41 -4.59 8.00 -19.54
C GLU A 41 -3.90 6.64 -19.40
N LEU A 42 -4.64 5.62 -18.91
CA LEU A 42 -4.09 4.28 -18.74
C LEU A 42 -4.04 3.55 -20.08
N ASN A 43 -2.91 2.93 -20.40
CA ASN A 43 -2.82 2.02 -21.53
C ASN A 43 -3.64 0.73 -21.25
N GLU A 44 -3.89 -0.07 -22.29
CA GLU A 44 -4.74 -1.27 -22.18
C GLU A 44 -4.21 -2.27 -21.14
N SER A 45 -2.88 -2.45 -21.05
CA SER A 45 -2.24 -3.34 -20.08
C SER A 45 -2.42 -2.87 -18.64
N GLN A 46 -2.20 -1.57 -18.40
CA GLN A 46 -2.42 -0.92 -17.10
C GLN A 46 -3.88 -0.98 -16.69
N MET A 47 -4.81 -0.77 -17.64
CA MET A 47 -6.25 -0.87 -17.39
C MET A 47 -6.65 -2.30 -17.01
N GLN A 48 -6.16 -3.32 -17.74
CA GLN A 48 -6.40 -4.72 -17.41
C GLN A 48 -5.86 -5.09 -16.02
N GLN A 49 -4.65 -4.63 -15.68
CA GLN A 49 -4.07 -4.84 -14.35
C GLN A 49 -4.87 -4.13 -13.26
N MET A 50 -5.24 -2.86 -13.48
CA MET A 50 -6.08 -2.09 -12.59
C MET A 50 -7.38 -2.83 -12.30
N GLU A 51 -8.04 -3.39 -13.33
CA GLU A 51 -9.25 -4.18 -13.15
C GLU A 51 -9.02 -5.42 -12.29
N VAL A 52 -7.93 -6.15 -12.50
CA VAL A 52 -7.61 -7.35 -11.70
C VAL A 52 -7.39 -6.99 -10.24
N ASN A 53 -6.67 -5.90 -9.97
CA ASN A 53 -6.42 -5.40 -8.62
C ASN A 53 -7.73 -4.93 -7.96
N ALA A 54 -8.52 -4.13 -8.68
CA ALA A 54 -9.81 -3.62 -8.25
C ALA A 54 -10.77 -4.76 -7.87
N LYS A 55 -10.89 -5.77 -8.73
CA LYS A 55 -11.71 -6.97 -8.49
C LYS A 55 -11.25 -7.71 -7.23
N SER A 56 -9.95 -7.92 -7.08
CA SER A 56 -9.37 -8.61 -5.91
C SER A 56 -9.67 -7.86 -4.61
N ILE A 57 -9.42 -6.56 -4.57
CA ILE A 57 -9.68 -5.72 -3.39
C ILE A 57 -11.17 -5.66 -3.05
N TYR A 58 -12.04 -5.57 -4.06
CA TYR A 58 -13.50 -5.61 -3.86
C TYR A 58 -13.96 -6.95 -3.25
N LEU A 59 -13.43 -8.07 -3.74
CA LEU A 59 -13.73 -9.39 -3.22
C LEU A 59 -13.22 -9.58 -1.79
N ALA A 60 -12.04 -9.07 -1.46
CA ALA A 60 -11.52 -9.05 -0.10
C ALA A 60 -12.46 -8.28 0.84
N ARG A 61 -12.93 -7.10 0.44
CA ARG A 61 -13.92 -6.32 1.19
C ARG A 61 -15.23 -7.08 1.39
N LYS A 62 -15.75 -7.74 0.34
CA LYS A 62 -16.97 -8.56 0.41
C LYS A 62 -16.79 -9.79 1.32
N ALA A 63 -15.58 -10.35 1.39
CA ALA A 63 -15.24 -11.39 2.34
C ALA A 63 -15.23 -10.85 3.78
N ILE A 64 -14.67 -9.65 4.01
CA ILE A 64 -14.69 -8.98 5.33
C ILE A 64 -16.12 -8.71 5.80
N SER A 65 -17.01 -8.22 4.92
CA SER A 65 -18.41 -7.95 5.28
C SER A 65 -19.23 -9.20 5.56
N ARG A 66 -18.73 -10.38 5.17
CA ARG A 66 -19.31 -11.70 5.45
C ARG A 66 -18.55 -12.45 6.55
N GLU A 67 -17.71 -11.76 7.31
CA GLU A 67 -16.90 -12.31 8.40
C GLU A 67 -15.91 -13.41 7.97
N LYS A 68 -15.63 -13.54 6.65
CA LYS A 68 -14.67 -14.48 6.09
C LYS A 68 -13.25 -13.90 6.12
N HIS A 69 -12.74 -13.63 7.32
CA HIS A 69 -11.49 -12.90 7.52
C HIS A 69 -10.24 -13.59 6.94
N GLN A 70 -10.18 -14.91 7.05
CA GLN A 70 -9.08 -15.70 6.44
C GLN A 70 -9.10 -15.64 4.91
N GLN A 71 -10.29 -15.64 4.31
CA GLN A 71 -10.44 -15.52 2.86
C GLN A 71 -10.00 -14.13 2.38
N ALA A 72 -10.39 -13.07 3.08
CA ALA A 72 -9.96 -11.71 2.76
C ALA A 72 -8.44 -11.55 2.85
N GLU A 73 -7.83 -12.08 3.91
CA GLU A 73 -6.38 -12.07 4.09
C GLU A 73 -5.66 -12.81 2.95
N LYS A 74 -6.14 -14.01 2.60
CA LYS A 74 -5.58 -14.78 1.47
C LYS A 74 -5.66 -14.02 0.15
N ILE A 75 -6.73 -13.26 -0.10
CA ILE A 75 -6.86 -12.45 -1.31
C ILE A 75 -5.81 -11.33 -1.33
N TYR A 76 -5.61 -10.62 -0.22
CA TYR A 76 -4.60 -9.56 -0.15
C TYR A 76 -3.17 -10.09 -0.28
N VAL A 77 -2.83 -11.19 0.40
CA VAL A 77 -1.50 -11.82 0.30
C VAL A 77 -1.21 -12.24 -1.14
N ASN A 78 -2.14 -12.96 -1.77
CA ASN A 78 -1.99 -13.35 -3.18
C ASN A 78 -1.85 -12.15 -4.13
N LEU A 79 -2.49 -11.02 -3.81
CA LEU A 79 -2.39 -9.82 -4.62
C LEU A 79 -1.00 -9.18 -4.48
N ILE A 80 -0.48 -9.10 -3.26
CA ILE A 80 0.89 -8.65 -2.99
C ILE A 80 1.89 -9.54 -3.71
N ASP A 81 1.79 -10.87 -3.56
CA ASP A 81 2.72 -11.80 -4.19
C ASP A 81 2.76 -11.61 -5.72
N ARG A 82 1.60 -11.46 -6.37
CA ARG A 82 1.52 -11.18 -7.81
C ARG A 82 2.09 -9.82 -8.22
N GLN A 83 2.01 -8.82 -7.35
CA GLN A 83 2.60 -7.51 -7.61
C GLN A 83 4.13 -7.61 -7.56
N LEU A 84 4.67 -8.37 -6.60
CA LEU A 84 6.11 -8.55 -6.42
C LEU A 84 6.73 -9.53 -7.43
N GLU A 85 5.99 -10.52 -7.90
CA GLU A 85 6.41 -11.47 -8.95
C GLU A 85 6.83 -10.79 -10.26
N ARG A 86 6.39 -9.55 -10.50
CA ARG A 86 6.72 -8.77 -11.69
C ARG A 86 8.10 -8.09 -11.62
N GLY A 87 8.76 -8.14 -10.46
CA GLY A 87 9.99 -7.40 -10.19
C GLY A 87 9.73 -5.98 -9.69
N TYR A 88 10.73 -5.39 -9.02
CA TYR A 88 10.61 -4.06 -8.42
C TYR A 88 10.53 -2.93 -9.44
N GLU A 89 11.21 -3.06 -10.59
CA GLU A 89 11.20 -2.06 -11.67
C GLU A 89 9.81 -1.88 -12.32
N ALA A 90 8.97 -2.93 -12.30
CA ALA A 90 7.63 -2.90 -12.86
C ALA A 90 6.53 -2.79 -11.79
N LEU A 91 6.90 -2.44 -10.55
CA LEU A 91 5.97 -2.38 -9.43
C LEU A 91 5.12 -1.10 -9.50
N ASP A 92 3.80 -1.28 -9.62
CA ASP A 92 2.84 -0.21 -9.41
C ASP A 92 2.78 0.12 -7.91
N VAL A 93 3.62 1.09 -7.49
CA VAL A 93 3.79 1.48 -6.09
C VAL A 93 2.47 1.91 -5.45
N PRO A 94 1.61 2.75 -6.07
CA PRO A 94 0.28 3.06 -5.54
C PRO A 94 -0.60 1.82 -5.29
N ALA A 95 -0.67 0.90 -6.25
CA ALA A 95 -1.45 -0.33 -6.08
C ALA A 95 -0.90 -1.22 -4.96
N PHE A 96 0.43 -1.32 -4.86
CA PHE A 96 1.09 -2.09 -3.81
C PHE A 96 0.88 -1.46 -2.43
N ALA A 97 1.07 -0.14 -2.31
CA ALA A 97 0.83 0.63 -1.09
C ALA A 97 -0.60 0.47 -0.58
N ALA A 98 -1.59 0.60 -1.46
CA ALA A 98 -3.00 0.39 -1.10
C ALA A 98 -3.27 -1.04 -0.60
N THR A 99 -2.71 -2.04 -1.29
CA THR A 99 -2.92 -3.44 -0.93
C THR A 99 -2.26 -3.79 0.41
N ALA A 100 -1.01 -3.37 0.62
CA ALA A 100 -0.27 -3.56 1.86
C ALA A 100 -0.96 -2.86 3.04
N LEU A 101 -1.43 -1.63 2.85
CA LEU A 101 -2.18 -0.89 3.87
C LEU A 101 -3.47 -1.62 4.26
N LEU A 102 -4.26 -2.06 3.28
CA LEU A 102 -5.52 -2.77 3.54
C LEU A 102 -5.28 -4.09 4.29
N LEU A 103 -4.24 -4.84 3.91
CA LEU A 103 -3.85 -6.07 4.61
C LEU A 103 -3.45 -5.78 6.06
N ALA A 104 -2.56 -4.80 6.29
CA ALA A 104 -2.08 -4.47 7.61
C ALA A 104 -3.22 -4.00 8.53
N LEU A 105 -4.11 -3.14 8.04
CA LEU A 105 -5.30 -2.68 8.78
C LEU A 105 -6.27 -3.83 9.09
N HIS A 106 -6.48 -4.74 8.14
CA HIS A 106 -7.31 -5.93 8.35
C HIS A 106 -6.73 -6.82 9.45
N GLN A 107 -5.42 -7.11 9.40
CA GLN A 107 -4.73 -7.90 10.42
C GLN A 107 -4.75 -7.21 11.79
N GLN A 108 -4.56 -5.89 11.84
CA GLN A 108 -4.69 -5.10 13.07
C GLN A 108 -6.10 -5.23 13.66
N ARG A 109 -7.15 -5.13 12.83
CA ARG A 109 -8.55 -5.27 13.27
C ARG A 109 -8.84 -6.65 13.87
N GLN A 110 -8.15 -7.68 13.40
CA GLN A 110 -8.24 -9.06 13.92
C GLN A 110 -7.39 -9.28 15.19
N GLY A 111 -6.73 -8.24 15.73
CA GLY A 111 -5.80 -8.38 16.86
C GLY A 111 -4.46 -9.05 16.49
N ALA A 112 -4.21 -9.31 15.21
CA ALA A 112 -3.01 -9.98 14.73
C ALA A 112 -1.82 -9.00 14.57
N LYS A 113 -1.47 -8.31 15.66
CA LYS A 113 -0.49 -7.21 15.68
C LYS A 113 0.87 -7.57 15.07
N LYS A 114 1.41 -8.77 15.37
CA LYS A 114 2.69 -9.24 14.80
C LYS A 114 2.65 -9.35 13.28
N ARG A 115 1.53 -9.82 12.72
CA ARG A 115 1.35 -9.94 11.26
C ARG A 115 1.19 -8.57 10.62
N ALA A 116 0.37 -7.69 11.22
CA ALA A 116 0.23 -6.30 10.75
C ALA A 116 1.59 -5.58 10.69
N ARG A 117 2.41 -5.70 11.75
CA ARG A 117 3.77 -5.15 11.77
C ARG A 117 4.66 -5.76 10.69
N ALA A 118 4.56 -7.07 10.44
CA ALA A 118 5.31 -7.72 9.38
C ALA A 118 4.93 -7.20 7.98
N THR A 119 3.64 -6.98 7.72
CA THR A 119 3.17 -6.39 6.46
C THR A 119 3.64 -4.95 6.30
N PHE A 120 3.59 -4.12 7.35
CA PHE A 120 4.13 -2.77 7.30
C PHE A 120 5.65 -2.75 7.06
N ASN A 121 6.42 -3.62 7.74
CA ASN A 121 7.85 -3.74 7.51
C ASN A 121 8.18 -4.23 6.09
N LEU A 122 7.40 -5.16 5.55
CA LEU A 122 7.55 -5.62 4.16
C LEU A 122 7.41 -4.45 3.19
N PHE A 123 6.34 -3.66 3.34
CA PHE A 123 6.16 -2.45 2.53
C PHE A 123 7.33 -1.48 2.70
N PHE A 124 7.72 -1.19 3.95
CA PHE A 124 8.81 -0.25 4.25
C PHE A 124 10.12 -0.65 3.59
N ARG A 125 10.49 -1.94 3.64
CA ARG A 125 11.68 -2.46 2.97
C ARG A 125 11.60 -2.24 1.46
N ILE A 126 10.51 -2.65 0.83
CA ILE A 126 10.36 -2.55 -0.62
C ILE A 126 10.34 -1.09 -1.09
N ALA A 127 9.63 -0.22 -0.37
CA ALA A 127 9.65 1.21 -0.66
C ALA A 127 11.06 1.80 -0.49
N SER A 128 11.79 1.41 0.56
CA SER A 128 13.17 1.89 0.77
C SER A 128 14.09 1.43 -0.35
N ASP A 129 13.98 0.17 -0.80
CA ASP A 129 14.78 -0.36 -1.91
C ASP A 129 14.44 0.38 -3.22
N PHE A 130 13.15 0.67 -3.46
CA PHE A 130 12.68 1.39 -4.65
C PHE A 130 13.21 2.84 -4.70
N TYR A 131 13.18 3.57 -3.57
CA TYR A 131 13.64 4.96 -3.51
C TYR A 131 15.14 5.11 -3.24
N ALA A 132 15.85 4.06 -2.82
CA ALA A 132 17.30 4.11 -2.60
C ALA A 132 18.10 4.17 -3.91
N ASP A 133 17.60 3.53 -4.97
CA ASP A 133 18.22 3.58 -6.30
C ASP A 133 17.97 4.91 -7.03
N GLU A 134 16.94 5.68 -6.62
CA GLU A 134 16.54 6.93 -7.28
C GLU A 134 17.35 8.17 -6.86
N SER A 135 18.57 8.00 -6.31
CA SER A 135 19.51 9.12 -6.10
C SER A 135 19.97 9.81 -7.40
N GLU A 136 19.66 9.24 -8.58
CA GLU A 136 19.85 9.85 -9.90
C GLU A 136 18.58 10.41 -10.56
N PHE A 137 17.37 10.21 -9.99
CA PHE A 137 16.11 10.71 -10.55
C PHE A 137 15.55 11.95 -9.85
N VAL A 138 16.30 12.49 -8.89
CA VAL A 138 16.07 13.84 -8.36
C VAL A 138 16.48 14.82 -9.46
N HIS A 139 15.49 15.47 -10.09
CA HIS A 139 15.57 16.53 -11.13
C HIS A 139 15.02 16.19 -12.53
N SER A 140 14.25 15.13 -12.71
CA SER A 140 13.26 15.13 -13.80
C SER A 140 12.12 16.10 -13.40
N ASN A 141 12.25 17.33 -13.88
CA ASN A 141 11.33 18.47 -13.80
C ASN A 141 9.93 18.19 -13.19
N PRO A 142 9.45 19.03 -12.25
CA PRO A 142 8.02 19.19 -12.02
C PRO A 142 7.44 20.00 -13.19
N SER A 143 7.48 19.45 -14.41
CA SER A 143 6.64 19.94 -15.48
C SER A 143 5.22 19.51 -15.13
N ALA A 144 4.50 20.46 -14.54
CA ALA A 144 3.06 20.68 -14.65
C ALA A 144 2.19 19.48 -15.09
N GLU A 145 1.26 19.10 -14.22
CA GLU A 145 -0.02 18.44 -14.56
C GLU A 145 -0.08 16.91 -14.67
N GLU A 146 0.77 16.13 -14.00
CA GLU A 146 0.49 14.68 -13.88
C GLU A 146 -0.55 14.39 -12.78
N GLU A 147 -1.81 14.20 -13.21
CA GLU A 147 -3.03 13.96 -12.43
C GLU A 147 -3.10 12.59 -11.72
N PHE A 148 -1.95 11.95 -11.46
CA PHE A 148 -1.82 10.70 -10.74
C PHE A 148 -1.24 10.93 -9.33
N VAL A 149 -1.73 10.22 -8.32
CA VAL A 149 -1.12 10.30 -6.98
C VAL A 149 0.25 9.63 -7.06
N SER A 150 1.33 10.43 -6.94
CA SER A 150 2.70 9.93 -6.88
C SER A 150 2.82 8.73 -5.94
N GLY A 151 3.67 7.75 -6.32
CA GLY A 151 4.03 6.63 -5.46
C GLY A 151 4.46 7.08 -4.08
N GLU A 152 5.15 8.21 -3.98
CA GLU A 152 5.60 8.82 -2.71
C GLU A 152 4.42 9.20 -1.82
N VAL A 153 3.39 9.85 -2.37
CA VAL A 153 2.18 10.22 -1.62
C VAL A 153 1.42 8.98 -1.13
N CYS A 154 1.40 7.90 -1.92
CA CYS A 154 0.82 6.63 -1.47
C CYS A 154 1.66 5.99 -0.37
N SER A 155 2.99 6.00 -0.51
CA SER A 155 3.95 5.52 0.48
C SER A 155 3.83 6.29 1.79
N ALA A 156 3.73 7.62 1.75
CA ALA A 156 3.53 8.50 2.91
C ALA A 156 2.31 8.08 3.75
N ARG A 157 1.20 7.70 3.10
CA ARG A 157 -0.01 7.21 3.80
C ARG A 157 0.23 5.88 4.52
N VAL A 158 1.00 4.97 3.92
CA VAL A 158 1.36 3.71 4.57
C VAL A 158 2.26 3.98 5.76
N LEU A 159 3.25 4.86 5.62
CA LEU A 159 4.16 5.26 6.70
C LEU A 159 3.41 5.97 7.84
N GLN A 160 2.47 6.85 7.52
CA GLN A 160 1.59 7.50 8.50
C GLN A 160 0.78 6.45 9.29
N ALA A 161 0.14 5.51 8.59
CA ALA A 161 -0.61 4.44 9.24
C ALA A 161 0.30 3.56 10.10
N PHE A 162 1.52 3.31 9.65
CA PHE A 162 2.51 2.54 10.39
C PHE A 162 2.99 3.28 11.65
N ALA A 163 3.24 4.59 11.57
CA ALA A 163 3.59 5.41 12.72
C ALA A 163 2.48 5.35 13.78
N LEU A 164 1.21 5.54 13.38
CA LEU A 164 0.05 5.40 14.28
C LEU A 164 -0.10 4.00 14.87
N PHE A 165 0.30 2.97 14.12
CA PHE A 165 0.32 1.61 14.63
C PHE A 165 1.39 1.44 15.72
N GLU A 166 2.62 1.90 15.49
CA GLU A 166 3.72 1.74 16.45
C GLU A 166 3.54 2.60 17.70
N SER A 167 2.93 3.79 17.59
CA SER A 167 2.60 4.62 18.75
C SER A 167 1.58 3.96 19.67
N LYS A 168 0.57 3.28 19.12
CA LYS A 168 -0.40 2.46 19.88
C LYS A 168 0.24 1.24 20.54
N GLU A 169 1.35 0.76 20.01
CA GLU A 169 2.14 -0.33 20.59
C GLU A 169 3.27 0.16 21.50
N HIS A 170 3.25 1.44 21.89
CA HIS A 170 4.23 2.09 22.77
C HIS A 170 5.68 2.11 22.23
N LEU A 171 5.85 2.07 20.90
CA LEU A 171 7.14 2.18 20.22
C LEU A 171 7.33 3.59 19.64
N MET A 172 7.42 4.60 20.52
CA MET A 172 7.42 6.02 20.13
C MET A 172 8.59 6.42 19.24
N HIS A 173 9.82 5.97 19.52
CA HIS A 173 10.98 6.25 18.67
C HIS A 173 10.77 5.77 17.22
N LYS A 174 10.20 4.58 17.04
CA LYS A 174 9.91 4.04 15.70
C LYS A 174 8.78 4.82 15.04
N SER A 175 7.75 5.19 15.81
CA SER A 175 6.66 6.03 15.33
C SER A 175 7.16 7.38 14.82
N GLU A 176 8.04 8.03 15.58
CA GLU A 176 8.66 9.32 15.23
C GLU A 176 9.45 9.21 13.91
N PHE A 177 10.32 8.21 13.82
CA PHE A 177 11.09 7.96 12.59
C PHE A 177 10.17 7.78 11.37
N LEU A 178 9.10 6.98 11.51
CA LEU A 178 8.17 6.71 10.43
C LEU A 178 7.36 7.94 10.01
N ILE A 179 6.88 8.77 10.95
CA ILE A 179 6.11 9.97 10.59
C ILE A 179 6.99 11.05 9.97
N LYS A 180 8.25 11.20 10.42
CA LYS A 180 9.22 12.09 9.78
C LYS A 180 9.50 11.65 8.34
N LYS A 181 9.73 10.35 8.11
CA LYS A 181 9.86 9.79 6.76
C LYS A 181 8.60 9.96 5.90
N ALA A 182 7.42 9.84 6.49
CA ALA A 182 6.16 10.10 5.78
C ALA A 182 6.07 11.57 5.29
N ILE A 183 6.54 12.53 6.09
CA ILE A 183 6.55 13.96 5.75
C ILE A 183 7.59 14.27 4.66
N GLU A 184 8.72 13.55 4.65
CA GLU A 184 9.70 13.65 3.55
C GLU A 184 9.06 13.26 2.21
N PHE A 185 8.22 12.22 2.18
CA PHE A 185 7.50 11.78 0.97
C PHE A 185 6.30 12.66 0.61
N ASP A 186 5.61 13.23 1.59
CA ASP A 186 4.48 14.14 1.37
C ASP A 186 4.53 15.31 2.37
N PRO A 187 5.15 16.44 2.01
CA PRO A 187 5.24 17.59 2.90
C PRO A 187 3.87 18.16 3.31
N SER A 188 2.80 17.89 2.55
CA SER A 188 1.45 18.39 2.87
C SER A 188 0.90 17.82 4.17
N ILE A 189 1.40 16.65 4.62
CA ILE A 189 0.99 16.00 5.86
C ILE A 189 1.75 16.49 7.10
N LYS A 190 2.64 17.50 6.99
CA LYS A 190 3.36 18.07 8.15
C LYS A 190 2.43 18.53 9.28
N SER A 191 1.21 18.97 8.95
CA SER A 191 0.19 19.37 9.94
C SER A 191 -0.18 18.25 10.93
N LEU A 192 0.11 16.98 10.62
CA LEU A 192 -0.10 15.85 11.52
C LEU A 192 0.81 15.87 12.75
N LEU A 193 1.97 16.54 12.71
CA LEU A 193 2.82 16.69 13.89
C LEU A 193 2.09 17.43 15.02
N LYS A 194 1.07 18.23 14.70
CA LYS A 194 0.22 18.91 15.71
C LYS A 194 -0.73 17.96 16.44
N TRP A 195 -0.87 16.70 16.01
CA TRP A 195 -1.73 15.74 16.69
C TRP A 195 -1.12 15.37 18.03
N LYS A 196 -1.96 15.17 19.06
CA LYS A 196 -1.50 14.81 20.43
C LYS A 196 -0.53 13.62 20.48
N VAL A 197 -0.64 12.70 19.53
CA VAL A 197 0.21 11.50 19.45
C VAL A 197 1.63 11.83 18.93
N PHE A 198 1.79 12.95 18.21
CA PHE A 198 3.02 13.34 17.51
C PHE A 198 3.53 14.74 17.91
N SER A 199 2.84 15.45 18.81
CA SER A 199 3.17 16.83 19.21
C SER A 199 4.55 16.95 19.84
N GLU A 200 5.01 15.89 20.50
CA GLU A 200 6.35 15.84 21.11
C GLU A 200 7.48 15.71 20.07
N PHE A 201 7.15 15.49 18.79
CA PHE A 201 8.14 15.28 17.72
C PHE A 201 8.51 16.57 16.96
N ASP A 202 7.76 17.65 17.15
CA ASP A 202 7.93 18.94 16.45
C ASP A 202 9.06 19.79 17.07
N ASP A 203 9.46 19.50 18.32
CA ASP A 203 10.28 20.37 19.16
C ASP A 203 11.81 20.25 18.97
N HIS A 204 12.31 19.43 18.05
CA HIS A 204 13.76 19.14 17.92
C HIS A 204 14.49 19.77 16.73
N ASN A 205 13.88 20.71 16.01
CA ASN A 205 14.55 21.43 14.90
C ASN A 205 14.90 22.90 15.25
N GLY A 206 14.85 23.29 16.52
CA GLY A 206 15.00 24.69 16.97
C GLY A 206 16.30 25.07 17.68
N ASP A 207 17.19 24.13 17.98
CA ASP A 207 18.33 24.34 18.91
C ASP A 207 19.71 24.11 18.29
N ASP A 208 19.88 24.42 17.00
CA ASP A 208 21.21 24.62 16.40
C ASP A 208 21.26 26.02 15.75
N SER A 209 21.53 27.04 16.55
CA SER A 209 21.89 28.41 16.14
C SER A 209 22.98 28.96 17.04
#